data_AF-A0A8B4G7E1-F1
#
_entry.id   AF-A0A8B4G7E1-F1
#
_cell.length_a   1.000
_cell.length_b   1.000
_cell.length_c   1.000
_cell.angle_alpha   90.00
_cell.angle_beta   90.00
_cell.angle_gamma   90.00
#
_symmetry.space_group_name_H-M   'P 1'
#
loop_
_entity.id
_entity.type
_entity.pdbx_description
1 polymer ?
#
loop_
_entity_poly.entity_id
_entity_poly.type
_entity_poly.pdbx_seq_one_letter_code
_entity_poly.pdbx_strand_id
1 'polypeptide(L)'
;MKLWQIVGGAAALTITLAGCAQKSADVPTPAAGNPAAAQTQIQGPAVTGSVNIRQRIALPPDAVLTVTLSDASLADAPSKVIAQRAIRTEGQQAPFNFTLPYNPSDIQPNARIILSAAVTVNGRLMFITDTIQEVVNRNGTRADLLLVPVQGVPMQAAPSAMQ
;
A
#
# COMPACT_ATOMS: atom_id res chain seq x y z
N MET A 1 -69.26 43.36 -4.56
CA MET A 1 -69.01 43.80 -5.95
C MET A 1 -68.36 42.60 -6.65
N LYS A 2 -69.12 41.70 -7.29
CA LYS A 2 -69.79 41.75 -8.60
C LYS A 2 -68.80 41.63 -9.79
N LEU A 3 -68.78 40.41 -10.39
CA LEU A 3 -68.67 40.02 -11.82
C LEU A 3 -67.47 40.54 -12.65
N TRP A 4 -66.90 39.87 -13.68
CA TRP A 4 -67.05 38.57 -14.36
C TRP A 4 -65.94 38.49 -15.44
N GLN A 5 -65.29 37.32 -15.63
CA GLN A 5 -64.84 36.61 -16.89
C GLN A 5 -63.96 37.37 -17.93
N ILE A 6 -63.10 36.74 -18.76
CA ILE A 6 -63.41 35.79 -19.86
C ILE A 6 -62.07 35.26 -20.47
N VAL A 7 -61.98 33.92 -20.68
CA VAL A 7 -61.51 33.12 -21.86
C VAL A 7 -60.23 33.55 -22.61
N GLY A 8 -59.31 32.69 -23.06
CA GLY A 8 -59.26 31.24 -23.16
C GLY A 8 -58.05 30.81 -24.00
N GLY A 9 -57.76 29.52 -24.03
CA GLY A 9 -56.67 28.95 -24.83
C GLY A 9 -56.54 27.46 -24.59
N ALA A 10 -57.28 26.69 -25.37
CA ALA A 10 -57.30 25.23 -25.33
C ALA A 10 -55.97 24.64 -25.81
N ALA A 11 -55.43 23.68 -25.05
CA ALA A 11 -54.59 22.63 -25.59
C ALA A 11 -54.97 21.33 -24.88
N ALA A 12 -55.71 20.49 -25.62
CA ALA A 12 -56.00 19.13 -25.23
C ALA A 12 -54.69 18.32 -25.24
N LEU A 13 -54.37 17.69 -24.12
CA LEU A 13 -53.37 16.65 -24.02
C LEU A 13 -53.97 15.53 -23.17
N THR A 14 -54.45 14.49 -23.85
CA THR A 14 -54.82 13.21 -23.26
C THR A 14 -53.55 12.57 -22.69
N ILE A 15 -53.46 12.46 -21.37
CA ILE A 15 -52.38 11.71 -20.71
C ILE A 15 -53.01 10.48 -20.07
N THR A 16 -52.58 9.34 -20.59
CA THR A 16 -52.94 7.99 -20.16
C THR A 16 -52.43 7.72 -18.75
N LEU A 17 -53.24 7.03 -17.92
CA LEU A 17 -52.77 6.44 -16.67
C LEU A 17 -51.87 5.23 -16.99
N ALA A 18 -50.61 5.27 -16.57
CA ALA A 18 -49.79 4.07 -16.41
C ALA A 18 -48.74 4.26 -15.30
N GLY A 19 -48.91 3.49 -14.23
CA GLY A 19 -47.82 2.91 -13.41
C GLY A 19 -46.86 3.87 -12.68
N CYS A 20 -46.99 3.93 -11.36
CA CYS A 20 -45.86 4.26 -10.49
C CYS A 20 -44.80 3.16 -10.63
N ALA A 21 -43.77 3.37 -11.45
CA ALA A 21 -42.54 2.60 -11.40
C ALA A 21 -41.50 3.44 -10.63
N GLN A 22 -41.23 3.04 -9.39
CA GLN A 22 -40.17 3.63 -8.58
C GLN A 22 -38.85 3.55 -9.36
N LYS A 23 -38.33 4.72 -9.77
CA LYS A 23 -36.96 4.86 -10.25
C LYS A 23 -36.04 4.75 -9.04
N SER A 24 -35.75 3.52 -8.64
CA SER A 24 -34.62 3.23 -7.76
C SER A 24 -33.38 3.78 -8.46
N ALA A 25 -32.82 4.84 -7.89
CA ALA A 25 -31.47 5.26 -8.20
C ALA A 25 -30.57 4.04 -7.97
N ASP A 26 -29.82 3.68 -9.00
CA ASP A 26 -28.79 2.66 -8.94
C ASP A 26 -27.77 3.12 -7.89
N VAL A 27 -27.91 2.60 -6.67
CA VAL A 27 -26.89 2.72 -5.64
C VAL A 27 -25.86 1.68 -6.04
N PRO A 28 -24.63 2.06 -6.43
CA PRO A 28 -23.60 1.07 -6.69
C PRO A 28 -23.37 0.33 -5.38
N THR A 29 -23.85 -0.91 -5.36
CA THR A 29 -23.53 -1.88 -4.31
C THR A 29 -22.01 -2.02 -4.36
N PRO A 30 -21.26 -1.81 -3.26
CA PRO A 30 -19.85 -2.19 -3.23
C PRO A 30 -19.83 -3.70 -3.39
N ALA A 31 -19.57 -4.17 -4.60
CA ALA A 31 -19.14 -5.55 -4.79
C ALA A 31 -17.93 -5.73 -3.87
N ALA A 32 -17.96 -6.77 -3.04
CA ALA A 32 -16.80 -7.25 -2.30
C ALA A 32 -15.76 -7.74 -3.31
N GLY A 33 -15.11 -6.80 -4.01
CA GLY A 33 -13.88 -7.02 -4.72
C GLY A 33 -12.79 -7.19 -3.68
N ASN A 34 -12.04 -8.28 -3.77
CA ASN A 34 -10.84 -8.50 -2.99
C ASN A 34 -10.05 -7.19 -2.84
N PRO A 35 -9.49 -6.88 -1.66
CA PRO A 35 -8.46 -5.86 -1.55
C PRO A 35 -7.18 -6.42 -2.19
N ALA A 36 -7.18 -6.56 -3.52
CA ALA A 36 -5.96 -6.62 -4.29
C ALA A 36 -5.33 -5.24 -4.11
N ALA A 37 -4.40 -5.15 -3.15
CA ALA A 37 -3.65 -3.96 -2.81
C ALA A 37 -3.36 -3.16 -4.09
N ALA A 38 -3.97 -1.99 -4.21
CA ALA A 38 -3.77 -1.10 -5.33
C ALA A 38 -2.28 -0.67 -5.34
N GLN A 39 -1.47 -1.41 -6.08
CA GLN A 39 -0.10 -1.03 -6.37
C GLN A 39 -0.18 0.07 -7.43
N THR A 40 -0.29 1.32 -6.98
CA THR A 40 -0.13 2.49 -7.86
C THR A 40 1.19 2.34 -8.61
N GLN A 41 1.13 2.11 -9.92
CA GLN A 41 2.32 2.09 -10.77
C GLN A 41 2.85 3.51 -10.92
N ILE A 42 3.70 3.89 -9.97
CA ILE A 42 4.45 5.15 -9.98
C ILE A 42 5.49 5.10 -11.10
N GLN A 43 5.37 6.00 -12.07
CA GLN A 43 6.36 6.19 -13.13
C GLN A 43 7.32 7.30 -12.67
N GLY A 44 8.52 6.92 -12.25
CA GLY A 44 9.49 7.83 -11.65
C GLY A 44 10.88 7.21 -11.53
N PRO A 45 11.86 7.96 -10.98
CA PRO A 45 13.14 7.38 -10.60
C PRO A 45 12.92 6.18 -9.67
N ALA A 46 13.83 5.21 -9.73
CA ALA A 46 13.70 3.97 -9.00
C ALA A 46 14.95 3.65 -8.20
N VAL A 47 14.73 3.11 -7.00
CA VAL A 47 15.77 2.43 -6.25
C VAL A 47 15.86 1.00 -6.74
N THR A 48 17.07 0.53 -7.03
CA THR A 48 17.33 -0.82 -7.56
C THR A 48 18.33 -1.56 -6.70
N GLY A 49 18.36 -2.88 -6.82
CA GLY A 49 19.36 -3.69 -6.13
C GLY A 49 18.98 -5.15 -6.08
N SER A 50 19.70 -5.87 -5.23
CA SER A 50 19.46 -7.27 -4.96
C SER A 50 19.21 -7.52 -3.47
N VAL A 51 18.39 -8.52 -3.17
CA VAL A 51 18.11 -9.00 -1.82
C VAL A 51 18.73 -10.37 -1.65
N ASN A 52 19.68 -10.48 -0.72
CA ASN A 52 20.37 -11.71 -0.35
C ASN A 52 19.92 -12.18 1.04
N ILE A 53 20.06 -13.48 1.32
CA ILE A 53 19.80 -14.06 2.65
C ILE A 53 21.11 -14.67 3.16
N ARG A 54 21.50 -14.37 4.40
CA ARG A 54 22.79 -14.84 4.96
C ARG A 54 22.82 -16.36 5.10
N GLN A 55 21.69 -16.96 5.44
CA GLN A 55 21.55 -18.39 5.68
C GLN A 55 21.39 -19.13 4.36
N ARG A 56 22.06 -20.28 4.24
CA ARG A 56 21.78 -21.24 3.17
C ARG A 56 20.49 -22.00 3.49
N ILE A 57 19.35 -21.34 3.29
CA ILE A 57 18.02 -21.91 3.50
C ILE A 57 17.16 -21.68 2.27
N ALA A 58 16.34 -22.68 1.93
CA ALA A 58 15.36 -22.56 0.87
C ALA A 58 14.14 -21.78 1.38
N LEU A 59 13.78 -20.69 0.70
CA LEU A 59 12.49 -20.06 0.95
C LEU A 59 11.37 -20.98 0.45
N PRO A 60 10.28 -21.15 1.23
CA PRO A 60 9.12 -21.89 0.77
C PRO A 60 8.38 -21.12 -0.34
N PRO A 61 7.56 -21.80 -1.16
CA PRO A 61 6.94 -21.19 -2.33
C PRO A 61 5.90 -20.11 -2.01
N ASP A 62 5.34 -20.11 -0.80
CA ASP A 62 4.39 -19.13 -0.31
C ASP A 62 5.07 -17.88 0.30
N ALA A 63 6.40 -17.81 0.30
CA ALA A 63 7.10 -16.66 0.86
C ALA A 63 6.86 -15.38 0.04
N VAL A 64 6.72 -14.26 0.76
CA VAL A 64 6.54 -12.93 0.18
C VAL A 64 7.67 -12.04 0.63
N LEU A 65 8.48 -11.59 -0.33
CA LEU A 65 9.49 -10.56 -0.14
C LEU A 65 8.83 -9.19 -0.28
N THR A 66 8.92 -8.37 0.75
CA THR A 66 8.46 -6.97 0.74
C THR A 66 9.67 -6.07 0.85
N VAL A 67 9.88 -5.20 -0.15
CA VAL A 67 10.90 -4.15 -0.15
C VAL A 67 10.21 -2.81 0.08
N THR A 68 10.74 -2.01 1.00
CA THR A 68 10.13 -0.77 1.47
C THR A 68 11.16 0.36 1.46
N LEU A 69 10.79 1.47 0.84
CA LEU A 69 11.49 2.73 0.89
C LEU A 69 10.75 3.64 1.87
N SER A 70 11.44 4.13 2.90
CA SER A 70 10.82 4.95 3.96
C SER A 70 11.66 6.18 4.30
N ASP A 71 10.99 7.21 4.79
CA ASP A 71 11.59 8.39 5.42
C ASP A 71 11.71 8.16 6.94
N ALA A 72 12.94 8.12 7.44
CA ALA A 72 13.29 7.97 8.85
C ALA A 72 13.99 9.22 9.40
N SER A 73 13.60 10.41 8.92
CA SER A 73 14.16 11.69 9.39
C SER A 73 13.72 12.07 10.79
N LEU A 74 12.55 11.59 11.22
CA LEU A 74 12.04 11.80 12.56
C LEU A 74 12.54 10.66 13.47
N ALA A 75 13.31 10.99 14.50
CA ALA A 75 13.93 10.01 15.38
C ALA A 75 12.89 9.28 16.28
N ASP A 76 11.84 9.99 16.70
CA ASP A 76 10.86 9.51 17.68
C ASP A 76 9.50 9.15 17.06
N ALA A 77 9.47 8.98 15.73
CA ALA A 77 8.25 8.64 15.02
C ALA A 77 8.47 7.41 14.11
N PRO A 78 7.41 6.61 13.87
CA PRO A 78 7.46 5.58 12.85
C PRO A 78 7.90 6.15 11.50
N SER A 79 8.75 5.42 10.77
CA SER A 79 9.19 5.85 9.45
C SER A 79 8.00 5.93 8.49
N LYS A 80 7.94 7.01 7.71
CA LYS A 80 6.88 7.21 6.70
C LYS A 80 7.23 6.39 5.47
N VAL A 81 6.36 5.46 5.07
CA VAL A 81 6.54 4.68 3.83
C VAL A 81 6.34 5.59 2.62
N ILE A 82 7.33 5.63 1.72
CA ILE A 82 7.30 6.37 0.45
C ILE A 82 6.87 5.44 -0.68
N ALA A 83 7.48 4.27 -0.74
CA ALA A 83 7.18 3.27 -1.75
C ALA A 83 7.35 1.88 -1.15
N GLN A 84 6.52 0.94 -1.56
CA GLN A 84 6.60 -0.45 -1.12
C GLN A 84 6.26 -1.38 -2.27
N ARG A 85 6.96 -2.51 -2.33
CA ARG A 85 6.70 -3.56 -3.32
C ARG A 85 6.76 -4.93 -2.66
N ALA A 86 5.69 -5.70 -2.85
CA ALA A 86 5.61 -7.10 -2.45
C ALA A 86 5.80 -8.00 -3.68
N ILE A 87 6.64 -9.02 -3.54
CA ILE A 87 6.99 -9.99 -4.57
C ILE A 87 6.82 -11.37 -3.96
N ARG A 88 5.99 -12.22 -4.58
CA ARG A 88 5.93 -13.64 -4.21
C ARG A 88 7.19 -14.31 -4.74
N THR A 89 7.88 -15.07 -3.89
CA THR A 89 9.13 -15.72 -4.30
C THR A 89 8.86 -16.95 -5.16
N GLU A 90 7.71 -17.60 -5.01
CA GLU A 90 7.29 -18.75 -5.83
C GLU A 90 8.34 -19.88 -5.87
N GLY A 91 9.10 -20.03 -4.78
CA GLY A 91 10.15 -21.03 -4.64
C GLY A 91 11.49 -20.62 -5.25
N GLN A 92 11.56 -19.45 -5.90
CA GLN A 92 12.83 -18.84 -6.30
C GLN A 92 13.69 -18.55 -5.07
N GLN A 93 15.00 -18.65 -5.26
CA GLN A 93 15.99 -18.45 -4.21
C GLN A 93 16.74 -17.13 -4.42
N ALA A 94 17.30 -16.61 -3.33
CA ALA A 94 18.13 -15.41 -3.38
C ALA A 94 19.35 -15.64 -4.30
N PRO A 95 19.85 -14.60 -4.99
CA PRO A 95 19.46 -13.18 -4.88
C PRO A 95 18.16 -12.82 -5.61
N PHE A 96 17.34 -11.96 -4.99
CA PHE A 96 16.15 -11.38 -5.62
C PHE A 96 16.42 -9.97 -6.10
N ASN A 97 16.34 -9.73 -7.40
CA ASN A 97 16.47 -8.38 -7.95
C ASN A 97 15.16 -7.60 -7.79
N PHE A 98 15.26 -6.33 -7.42
CA PHE A 98 14.11 -5.46 -7.31
C PHE A 98 14.34 -4.11 -8.01
N THR A 99 13.22 -3.55 -8.44
CA THR A 99 13.10 -2.16 -8.89
C THR A 99 11.93 -1.56 -8.13
N LEU A 100 12.19 -0.49 -7.38
CA LEU A 100 11.22 0.20 -6.55
C LEU A 100 11.13 1.66 -7.01
N PRO A 101 10.23 1.98 -7.96
CA PRO A 101 9.97 3.35 -8.35
C PRO A 101 9.41 4.15 -7.18
N TYR A 102 9.70 5.45 -7.15
CA TYR A 102 9.18 6.41 -6.17
C TYR A 102 8.87 7.74 -6.86
N ASN A 103 8.01 8.55 -6.23
CA ASN A 103 7.77 9.92 -6.66
C ASN A 103 8.79 10.85 -5.98
N PRO A 104 9.61 11.60 -6.74
CA PRO A 104 10.64 12.47 -6.16
C PRO A 104 10.05 13.59 -5.30
N SER A 105 8.79 13.96 -5.51
CA SER A 105 8.09 14.99 -4.72
C SER A 105 7.84 14.54 -3.27
N ASP A 106 7.87 13.24 -3.00
CA ASP A 106 7.69 12.69 -1.64
C ASP A 106 8.98 12.71 -0.80
N ILE A 107 10.12 13.06 -1.41
CA ILE A 107 11.44 13.09 -0.77
C ILE A 107 11.83 14.53 -0.46
N GLN A 108 11.98 14.84 0.84
CA GLN A 108 12.51 16.14 1.24
C GLN A 108 14.04 16.18 1.02
N PRO A 109 14.63 17.35 0.68
CA PRO A 109 16.05 17.45 0.34
C PRO A 109 17.02 16.92 1.41
N ASN A 110 16.66 17.03 2.69
CA ASN A 110 17.49 16.59 3.82
C ASN A 110 16.94 15.32 4.51
N ALA A 111 15.99 14.64 3.88
CA ALA A 111 15.38 13.47 4.48
C ALA A 111 16.36 12.29 4.57
N ARG A 112 16.30 11.55 5.67
CA ARG A 112 16.99 10.28 5.84
C ARG A 112 16.15 9.18 5.22
N ILE A 113 16.37 8.93 3.93
CA ILE A 113 15.67 7.89 3.19
C ILE A 113 16.36 6.55 3.41
N ILE A 114 15.62 5.59 3.92
CA ILE A 114 16.09 4.24 4.23
C ILE A 114 15.40 3.20 3.35
N LEU A 115 16.15 2.17 2.98
CA LEU A 115 15.68 1.00 2.28
C LEU A 115 15.71 -0.19 3.23
N SER A 116 14.60 -0.91 3.30
CA SER A 116 14.46 -2.13 4.08
C SER A 116 13.72 -3.21 3.29
N ALA A 117 13.95 -4.46 3.66
CA ALA A 117 13.23 -5.60 3.13
C ALA A 117 12.94 -6.61 4.23
N ALA A 118 11.81 -7.30 4.06
CA ALA A 118 11.31 -8.32 4.94
C ALA A 118 10.77 -9.49 4.11
N VAL A 119 10.95 -10.71 4.61
CA VAL A 119 10.31 -11.90 4.05
C VAL A 119 9.31 -12.44 5.07
N THR A 120 8.06 -12.58 4.63
CA THR A 120 6.99 -13.20 5.40
C THR A 120 6.59 -14.53 4.78
N VAL A 121 6.32 -15.53 5.61
CA VAL A 121 5.82 -16.87 5.21
C VAL A 121 4.55 -17.12 5.99
N ASN A 122 3.45 -17.46 5.32
CA ASN A 122 2.12 -17.58 5.96
C ASN A 122 1.76 -16.38 6.88
N GLY A 123 2.13 -15.15 6.47
CA GLY A 123 1.91 -13.93 7.25
C GLY A 123 2.82 -13.73 8.46
N ARG A 124 3.75 -14.65 8.75
CA ARG A 124 4.75 -14.52 9.82
C ARG A 124 6.06 -13.95 9.26
N LEU A 125 6.58 -12.91 9.90
CA LEU A 125 7.89 -12.36 9.57
C LEU A 125 8.98 -13.39 9.89
N MET A 126 9.74 -13.80 8.88
CA MET A 126 10.80 -14.80 9.02
C MET A 126 12.17 -14.18 8.86
N PHE A 127 12.34 -13.25 7.90
CA PHE A 127 13.60 -12.55 7.68
C PHE A 127 13.39 -11.05 7.58
N ILE A 128 14.39 -10.28 8.01
CA ILE A 128 14.43 -8.83 7.94
C ILE A 128 15.84 -8.38 7.55
N THR A 129 15.97 -7.19 6.99
CA THR A 129 17.26 -6.60 6.65
C THR A 129 18.13 -6.42 7.90
N ASP A 130 19.39 -6.83 7.80
CA ASP A 130 20.38 -6.83 8.89
C ASP A 130 20.87 -5.42 9.25
N THR A 131 21.05 -4.56 8.24
CA THR A 131 21.58 -3.20 8.41
C THR A 131 20.77 -2.22 7.59
N ILE A 132 20.44 -1.07 8.19
CA ILE A 132 19.75 0.03 7.53
C ILE A 132 20.61 0.52 6.36
N GLN A 133 20.04 0.52 5.16
CA GLN A 133 20.68 1.11 3.98
C GLN A 133 20.08 2.48 3.70
N GLU A 134 20.90 3.52 3.75
CA GLU A 134 20.48 4.87 3.35
C GLU A 134 20.64 5.02 1.84
N VAL A 135 19.66 5.63 1.17
CA VAL A 135 19.62 5.77 -0.30
C VAL A 135 19.12 7.17 -0.70
N VAL A 136 19.20 7.50 -1.99
CA VAL A 136 18.70 8.73 -2.62
C VAL A 136 19.43 10.01 -2.19
N ASN A 137 19.22 10.52 -0.97
CA ASN A 137 19.76 11.82 -0.54
C ASN A 137 21.21 11.72 -0.05
N ARG A 138 21.55 10.63 0.65
CA ARG A 138 22.89 10.43 1.24
C ARG A 138 23.78 9.50 0.42
N ASN A 139 23.16 8.64 -0.38
CA ASN A 139 23.81 7.66 -1.25
C ASN A 139 23.07 7.59 -2.59
N GLY A 140 23.53 6.75 -3.52
CA GLY A 140 22.85 6.54 -4.80
C GLY A 140 21.49 5.85 -4.70
N THR A 141 20.91 5.57 -5.86
CA THR A 141 19.64 4.83 -6.02
C THR A 141 19.85 3.33 -6.23
N ARG A 142 21.03 2.81 -5.88
CA ARG A 142 21.34 1.37 -5.93
C ARG A 142 21.87 0.90 -4.58
N ALA A 143 21.25 -0.12 -4.02
CA ALA A 143 21.68 -0.72 -2.76
C ALA A 143 21.32 -2.20 -2.69
N ASP A 144 22.26 -3.03 -2.25
CA ASP A 144 22.03 -4.45 -2.00
C ASP A 144 21.67 -4.66 -0.52
N LEU A 145 20.68 -5.51 -0.30
CA LEU A 145 20.17 -5.84 1.04
C LEU A 145 20.59 -7.25 1.43
N LEU A 146 20.89 -7.40 2.71
CA LEU A 146 21.23 -8.67 3.32
C LEU A 146 20.25 -8.97 4.44
N LEU A 147 19.56 -10.10 4.34
CA LEU A 147 18.51 -10.51 5.26
C LEU A 147 19.03 -11.52 6.27
N VAL A 148 18.54 -11.35 7.50
CA VAL A 148 18.75 -12.23 8.64
C VAL A 148 17.41 -12.72 9.19
N PRO A 149 17.35 -13.90 9.82
CA PRO A 149 16.19 -14.39 10.51
C PRO A 149 15.85 -13.42 11.63
N VAL A 150 14.56 -13.20 11.86
CA VAL A 150 14.16 -12.51 13.08
C VAL A 150 14.57 -13.39 14.27
N GLN A 151 15.43 -12.86 15.13
CA GLN A 151 15.60 -13.43 16.45
C GLN A 151 14.30 -13.13 17.20
N GLY A 152 13.64 -14.17 17.72
CA GLY A 152 12.36 -14.01 18.40
C GLY A 152 12.47 -12.90 19.44
N VAL A 153 11.76 -11.79 19.24
CA VAL A 153 11.72 -10.70 20.22
C VAL A 153 11.08 -11.30 21.46
N PRO A 154 11.77 -11.38 22.61
CA PRO A 154 11.11 -11.75 23.85
C PRO A 154 10.03 -10.71 24.10
N MET A 155 8.77 -11.14 24.09
CA MET A 155 7.66 -10.28 24.51
C MET A 155 8.03 -9.68 25.86
N GLN A 156 8.18 -8.36 25.94
CA GLN A 156 8.33 -7.68 27.22
C GLN A 156 7.10 -8.03 28.05
N ALA A 157 7.32 -8.82 29.10
CA ALA A 157 6.31 -9.09 30.10
C ALA A 157 5.82 -7.73 30.64
N ALA A 158 4.51 -7.50 30.53
CA ALA A 158 3.87 -6.33 31.10
C ALA A 158 4.27 -6.21 32.59
N PRO A 159 4.59 -5.01 33.09
CA PRO A 159 4.94 -4.84 34.50
C PRO A 159 3.75 -5.28 35.33
N SER A 160 3.97 -6.27 36.20
CA SER A 160 3.01 -6.67 37.21
C SER A 160 2.72 -5.46 38.07
N ALA A 161 1.48 -4.98 38.05
CA ALA A 161 1.02 -3.95 38.96
C ALA A 161 1.28 -4.43 40.40
N MET A 162 2.14 -3.72 41.12
CA MET A 162 2.33 -3.90 42.56
C MET A 162 1.02 -3.51 43.26
N GLN A 163 0.50 -4.46 44.04
CA GLN A 163 -0.54 -4.21 45.05
C GLN A 163 0.06 -3.53 46.27
#